data_AF-A0A1F8MFV5-F1
#
_entry.id   AF-A0A1F8MFV5-F1
#
_cell.length_a   1.000
_cell.length_b   1.000
_cell.length_c   1.000
_cell.angle_alpha   90.00
_cell.angle_beta   90.00
_cell.angle_gamma   90.00
#
_symmetry.space_group_name_H-M   'P 1'
#
loop_
_entity.id
_entity.type
_entity.pdbx_description
1 polymer ?
#
loop_
_entity_poly.entity_id
_entity_poly.type
_entity_poly.pdbx_seq_one_letter_code
_entity_poly.pdbx_strand_id
1 'polypeptide(L)' 'MADVRLGSGESFEALLRRFNRQVQQDRILAEVRRRKHFEKPSEERRKKAAAKRRKSFR' A
#
# COMPACT_ATOMS: atom_id res chain seq x y z
N MET A 1 -7.78 -5.40 0.74
CA MET A 1 -8.84 -4.36 0.66
C MET A 1 -9.17 -4.06 2.10
N ALA A 2 -9.05 -2.80 2.51
CA ALA A 2 -9.17 -2.45 3.91
C ALA A 2 -10.66 -2.36 4.30
N ASP A 3 -11.12 -3.27 5.16
CA ASP A 3 -12.43 -3.18 5.84
C ASP A 3 -12.18 -2.92 7.33
N VAL A 4 -12.75 -1.83 7.85
CA VAL A 4 -12.68 -1.46 9.27
C VAL A 4 -14.07 -1.11 9.75
N ARG A 5 -14.58 -1.89 10.70
CA ARG A 5 -15.91 -1.70 11.29
C ARG A 5 -15.80 -0.89 12.58
N LEU A 6 -16.82 -0.07 12.83
CA LEU A 6 -16.91 0.75 14.03
C LEU A 6 -17.06 -0.13 15.28
N GLY A 7 -16.18 0.08 16.25
CA GLY A 7 -16.31 -0.52 17.58
C GLY A 7 -17.32 0.25 18.44
N SER A 8 -18.02 -0.43 19.33
CA SER A 8 -18.93 0.20 20.30
C SER A 8 -18.18 1.19 21.19
N GLY A 9 -18.49 2.49 21.06
CA GLY A 9 -17.88 3.57 21.85
C GLY A 9 -16.64 4.22 21.23
N GLU A 10 -16.29 3.87 19.99
CA GLU A 10 -15.12 4.45 19.32
C GLU A 10 -15.43 5.81 18.67
N SER A 11 -14.50 6.77 18.79
CA SER A 11 -14.63 8.06 18.10
C SER A 11 -14.32 7.91 16.60
N PHE A 12 -14.96 8.75 15.79
CA PHE A 12 -14.77 8.76 14.32
C PHE A 12 -13.30 8.92 13.91
N GLU A 13 -12.56 9.79 14.61
CA GLU A 13 -11.13 10.02 14.33
C GLU A 13 -10.26 8.79 14.61
N ALA A 14 -10.60 8.00 15.64
CA ALA A 14 -9.89 6.77 15.94
C ALA A 14 -10.13 5.72 14.85
N LEU A 15 -11.38 5.57 14.38
CA LEU A 15 -11.71 4.71 13.24
C LEU A 15 -10.95 5.13 11.97
N LEU A 16 -10.94 6.43 11.64
CA LEU A 16 -10.23 6.95 10.47
C LEU A 16 -8.73 6.67 10.54
N ARG A 17 -8.11 6.80 11.72
CA ARG A 17 -6.69 6.46 11.93
C ARG A 17 -6.43 4.98 11.66
N ARG A 18 -7.27 4.07 12.16
CA ARG A 18 -7.13 2.62 11.91
C ARG A 18 -7.31 2.28 10.44
N PHE A 19 -8.32 2.88 9.79
CA PHE A 19 -8.56 2.72 8.36
C PHE A 19 -7.35 3.15 7.53
N ASN A 20 -6.81 4.35 7.80
CA ASN A 20 -5.62 4.84 7.10
C ASN A 20 -4.40 3.94 7.31
N ARG A 21 -4.22 3.41 8.53
CA ARG A 21 -3.15 2.44 8.81
C ARG A 21 -3.33 1.13 8.02
N GLN A 22 -4.55 0.61 7.96
CA GLN A 22 -4.86 -0.60 7.19
C GLN A 22 -4.63 -0.38 5.69
N VAL A 23 -5.09 0.75 5.12
CA VAL A 23 -4.87 1.10 3.71
C VAL A 23 -3.38 1.19 3.37
N GLN A 24 -2.57 1.76 4.26
CA GLN A 24 -1.12 1.83 4.09
C GLN A 24 -0.47 0.44 4.18
N GLN A 25 -0.90 -0.39 5.13
CA GLN A 25 -0.37 -1.74 5.34
C GLN A 25 -0.68 -2.67 4.16
N ASP A 26 -1.91 -2.60 3.65
CA ASP A 26 -2.36 -3.31 2.44
C ASP A 26 -1.67 -2.80 1.16
N ARG A 27 -0.94 -1.68 1.22
CA ARG A 27 -0.26 -1.03 0.07
C ARG A 27 -1.18 -0.73 -1.12
N ILE A 28 -2.47 -0.48 -0.86
CA ILE A 28 -3.50 -0.25 -1.89
C ILE A 28 -3.08 0.89 -2.84
N LEU A 29 -2.63 2.01 -2.28
CA LEU A 29 -2.20 3.18 -3.07
C LEU A 29 -0.97 2.88 -3.96
N ALA A 30 -0.04 2.05 -3.48
CA ALA A 30 1.12 1.66 -4.27
C ALA A 30 0.73 0.71 -5.42
N GLU A 31 -0.22 -0.17 -5.19
CA GLU A 31 -0.74 -1.07 -6.21
C GLU A 31 -1.49 -0.32 -7.31
N VAL A 32 -2.38 0.61 -6.95
CA VAL A 32 -3.08 1.48 -7.91
C VAL A 32 -2.09 2.26 -8.77
N ARG A 33 -1.04 2.84 -8.16
CA ARG A 33 0.01 3.57 -8.90
C ARG A 33 0.77 2.65 -9.87
N ARG A 34 1.12 1.43 -9.45
CA ARG A 34 1.80 0.44 -10.29
C ARG A 34 0.93 -0.02 -11.46
N ARG A 35 -0.37 -0.21 -11.24
CA ARG A 35 -1.32 -0.70 -12.25
C ARG A 35 -1.93 0.39 -13.13
N LYS A 36 -1.58 1.66 -12.94
CA LYS A 36 -2.14 2.77 -13.72
C LYS A 36 -1.92 2.62 -15.22
N HIS A 37 -0.83 1.96 -15.63
CA HIS A 37 -0.53 1.65 -17.02
C HIS A 37 0.08 0.25 -17.12
N PHE A 38 -0.03 -0.36 -18.30
CA PHE A 38 0.64 -1.62 -18.57
C PHE A 38 2.16 -1.41 -18.61
N GLU A 39 2.89 -2.20 -17.83
CA GLU A 39 4.33 -2.35 -17.95
C GLU A 39 4.66 -3.74 -18.46
N LYS A 40 5.60 -3.82 -19.41
CA LYS A 40 6.12 -5.10 -19.87
C LYS A 40 6.71 -5.88 -18.67
N PRO A 41 6.57 -7.22 -18.61
CA PRO A 41 7.09 -8.01 -17.50
C PRO A 41 8.58 -7.80 -17.20
N SER A 42 9.40 -7.55 -18.24
CA SER A 42 10.83 -7.25 -18.09
C SER A 42 11.07 -5.95 -17.31
N GLU A 43 10.32 -4.90 -17.64
CA GLU A 43 10.41 -3.58 -16.98
C GLU A 43 9.97 -3.67 -15.51
N GLU A 44 8.90 -4.42 -15.22
CA GLU A 44 8.46 -4.63 -13.85
C GLU A 44 9.53 -5.36 -13.01
N ARG A 45 10.18 -6.40 -13.57
CA ARG A 45 11.30 -7.11 -12.92
C ARG A 45 12.48 -6.18 -12.66
N ARG A 46 12.85 -5.35 -13.64
CA ARG A 46 13.93 -4.37 -13.53
C ARG A 46 13.67 -3.37 -12.40
N LYS A 47 12.46 -2.81 -12.33
CA LYS A 47 12.05 -1.88 -11.26
C LYS A 47 12.02 -2.54 -9.88
N LYS A 48 11.53 -3.77 -9.78
CA LYS A 48 11.53 -4.56 -8.53
C LYS A 48 12.97 -4.81 -8.02
N ALA A 49 13.88 -5.20 -8.91
CA ALA A 49 15.29 -5.42 -8.56
C ALA A 49 15.98 -4.12 -8.09
N ALA A 50 15.76 -3.01 -8.78
CA ALA A 50 16.28 -1.71 -8.38
C ALA A 50 15.74 -1.27 -7.01
N ALA A 51 14.44 -1.47 -6.75
CA ALA A 51 13.84 -1.17 -5.46
C ALA A 51 14.41 -2.03 -4.32
N LYS A 52 14.66 -3.33 -4.56
CA LYS A 52 15.31 -4.22 -3.59
C LYS A 52 16.73 -3.76 -3.28
N ARG A 53 17.52 -3.44 -4.31
CA ARG A 53 18.90 -2.96 -4.16
C ARG A 53 18.97 -1.65 -3.38
N ARG A 54 18.07 -0.69 -3.64
CA ARG A 54 18.00 0.56 -2.84
C ARG A 54 17.68 0.32 -1.38
N LYS A 55 16.85 -0.69 -1.07
CA LYS A 55 16.49 -1.04 0.31
C LYS A 55 17.58 -1.80 1.05
N SER A 56 18.44 -2.56 0.36
CA SER A 56 19.54 -3.29 0.98
C SER A 56 20.76 -2.43 1.30
N PHE A 57 20.85 -1.24 0.72
CA PHE A 57 21.91 -0.26 1.02
C PHE A 57 21.54 0.71 2.16
N ARG A 58 20.30 0.66 2.64
CA ARG A 58 19.84 1.36 3.84
C ARG A 58 19.83 0.38 5.00
#